data_AF-A0A523JIH3-F1
#
_entry.id   AF-A0A523JIH3-F1
#
_cell.length_a   1.000
_cell.length_b   1.000
_cell.length_c   1.000
_cell.angle_alpha   90.00
_cell.angle_beta   90.00
_cell.angle_gamma   90.00
#
_symmetry.space_group_name_H-M   'P 1'
#
loop_
_entity.id
_entity.type
_entity.pdbx_description
1 polymer ?
#
loop_
_entity_poly.entity_id
_entity_poly.type
_entity_poly.pdbx_seq_one_letter_code
_entity_poly.pdbx_strand_id
1 'polypeptide(L)' 'DPKIQARIDADQKEAASFGMQGTPGFVVNGIPIKGAYPKDHFVKIINELKKRGKIKL' A
#
# COMPACT_ATOMS: atom_id res chain seq x y z
N ASP A 1 24.72 9.98 -3.59
CA ASP A 1 24.80 9.24 -4.87
C ASP A 1 23.55 9.58 -5.69
N PRO A 2 23.70 10.14 -6.90
CA PRO A 2 22.56 10.50 -7.77
C PRO A 2 21.59 9.34 -8.04
N LYS A 3 22.08 8.09 -8.10
CA LYS A 3 21.22 6.91 -8.31
C LYS A 3 20.31 6.64 -7.11
N ILE A 4 20.82 6.87 -5.90
CA ILE A 4 20.03 6.72 -4.67
C ILE A 4 18.93 7.77 -4.62
N GLN A 5 19.25 9.03 -4.96
CA GLN A 5 18.26 10.10 -4.99
C GLN A 5 17.15 9.81 -6.01
N ALA A 6 17.52 9.40 -7.23
CA ALA A 6 16.54 9.07 -8.27
C ALA A 6 15.58 7.94 -7.84
N ARG A 7 16.08 6.94 -7.09
CA ARG A 7 15.24 5.87 -6.54
C ARG A 7 14.28 6.40 -5.47
N ILE A 8 14.76 7.22 -4.54
CA ILE A 8 13.92 7.85 -3.51
C ILE A 8 12.79 8.67 -4.15
N ASP A 9 13.12 9.47 -5.17
CA ASP A 9 12.13 10.31 -5.86
C ASP A 9 11.09 9.47 -6.61
N ALA A 10 11.49 8.32 -7.17
CA ALA A 10 10.58 7.39 -7.82
C ALA A 10 9.61 6.74 -6.81
N ASP A 11 10.13 6.27 -5.67
CA ASP A 11 9.33 5.67 -4.60
C ASP A 11 8.32 6.69 -4.02
N GLN A 12 8.73 7.96 -3.84
CA GLN A 12 7.84 9.03 -3.38
C GLN A 12 6.72 9.33 -4.37
N LYS A 13 7.02 9.36 -5.68
CA LYS A 13 6.01 9.56 -6.73
C LYS A 13 5.02 8.41 -6.80
N GLU A 14 5.50 7.18 -6.68
CA GLU A 14 4.62 6.00 -6.63
C GLU A 14 3.67 6.08 -5.43
N ALA A 15 4.19 6.36 -4.22
CA ALA A 15 3.37 6.53 -3.03
C ALA A 15 2.31 7.63 -3.21
N ALA A 16 2.70 8.78 -3.77
CA ALA A 16 1.77 9.88 -4.06
C ALA A 16 0.67 9.47 -5.06
N SER A 17 0.96 8.61 -6.04
CA SER A 17 -0.04 8.09 -6.99
C SER A 17 -1.12 7.23 -6.32
N PHE A 18 -0.80 6.57 -5.21
CA PHE A 18 -1.76 5.88 -4.34
C PHE A 18 -2.46 6.82 -3.33
N GLY A 19 -2.20 8.13 -3.41
CA GLY A 19 -2.78 9.15 -2.55
C GLY A 19 -2.27 9.10 -1.10
N MET A 20 -1.04 8.59 -0.90
CA MET A 20 -0.37 8.51 0.38
C MET A 20 0.20 9.89 0.74
N GLN A 21 -0.10 10.37 1.95
CA GLN A 21 0.31 11.70 2.42
C GLN A 21 1.25 11.63 3.64
N GLY A 22 1.52 10.44 4.16
CA GLY A 22 2.33 10.23 5.35
C GLY A 22 2.46 8.74 5.67
N THR A 23 3.19 8.45 6.74
CA THR A 23 3.47 7.10 7.21
C THR A 23 2.87 6.84 8.61
N PRO A 24 2.49 5.59 8.92
CA PRO A 24 2.51 4.43 8.04
C PRO A 24 1.35 4.47 7.03
N GLY A 25 1.56 3.85 5.86
CA GLY A 25 0.49 3.54 4.92
C GLY A 25 0.89 2.33 4.08
N PHE A 26 -0.10 1.64 3.53
CA PHE A 26 0.06 0.33 2.91
C PHE A 26 -0.74 0.24 1.62
N VAL A 27 -0.36 -0.67 0.73
CA VAL A 27 -1.14 -1.01 -0.46
C VAL A 27 -1.37 -2.51 -0.48
N VAL A 28 -2.62 -2.95 -0.47
CA VAL A 28 -3.00 -4.37 -0.50
C VAL A 28 -3.73 -4.65 -1.81
N ASN A 29 -3.03 -5.29 -2.76
CA ASN A 29 -3.57 -5.61 -4.09
C ASN A 29 -4.20 -4.40 -4.81
N GLY A 30 -3.49 -3.26 -4.81
CA GLY A 30 -3.96 -1.99 -5.38
C GLY A 30 -4.88 -1.18 -4.49
N ILE A 31 -5.26 -1.67 -3.29
CA ILE A 31 -6.09 -0.94 -2.34
C ILE A 31 -5.20 -0.15 -1.36
N PRO A 32 -5.21 1.20 -1.39
CA PRO A 32 -4.44 2.00 -0.45
C PRO A 32 -5.10 2.01 0.94
N ILE A 33 -4.29 1.83 1.98
CA ILE A 33 -4.64 1.94 3.40
C ILE A 33 -3.81 3.08 3.98
N LYS A 34 -4.47 4.20 4.30
CA LYS A 34 -3.82 5.46 4.67
C LYS A 34 -3.78 5.61 6.19
N GLY A 35 -2.64 5.35 6.81
CA GLY A 35 -2.47 5.44 8.26
C GLY A 35 -2.22 4.09 8.94
N ALA A 36 -2.06 4.16 10.25
CA ALA A 36 -1.93 2.99 11.11
C ALA A 36 -3.32 2.45 11.44
N TYR A 37 -3.58 1.19 11.09
CA TYR A 37 -4.80 0.48 11.50
C TYR A 37 -4.46 -0.76 12.31
N PRO A 38 -5.40 -1.28 13.12
CA PRO A 38 -5.24 -2.58 13.77
C PRO A 38 -5.15 -3.72 12.74
N LYS A 39 -4.51 -4.83 13.14
CA LYS A 39 -4.37 -6.06 12.34
C LYS A 39 -5.69 -6.50 11.68
N ASP A 40 -6.79 -6.45 12.43
CA ASP A 40 -8.10 -6.93 11.95
C ASP A 40 -8.60 -6.18 10.72
N HIS A 41 -8.21 -4.91 10.56
CA HIS A 41 -8.52 -4.13 9.36
C HIS A 41 -7.90 -4.75 8.10
N PHE A 42 -6.63 -5.15 8.18
CA PHE A 42 -5.92 -5.81 7.09
C PHE A 42 -6.50 -7.18 6.79
N VAL A 43 -6.78 -7.97 7.84
CA VAL A 43 -7.40 -9.30 7.72
C VAL A 43 -8.75 -9.20 6.98
N LYS A 44 -9.58 -8.20 7.31
CA LYS A 44 -10.85 -7.96 6.64
C LYS A 44 -10.67 -7.69 5.15
N ILE A 45 -9.72 -6.83 4.76
CA ILE A 45 -9.45 -6.51 3.35
C ILE A 45 -8.97 -7.75 2.59
N ILE A 46 -8.04 -8.51 3.17
CA ILE A 46 -7.51 -9.74 2.58
C ILE A 46 -8.62 -10.77 2.38
N ASN A 47 -9.48 -10.97 3.38
CA ASN A 47 -10.62 -11.88 3.29
C ASN A 47 -11.61 -11.46 2.18
N GLU A 48 -11.88 -10.17 2.03
CA GLU A 48 -12.71 -9.65 0.94
C GLU A 48 -12.08 -9.89 -0.44
N LEU A 49 -10.77 -9.69 -0.56
CA LEU A 49 -10.03 -9.98 -1.80
C LEU A 49 -10.08 -11.48 -2.15
N LYS A 50 -9.94 -12.36 -1.15
CA LYS A 50 -10.04 -13.81 -1.33
C LYS A 50 -11.45 -14.22 -1.76
N LYS A 51 -12.50 -13.69 -1.11
CA LYS A 51 -13.91 -13.93 -1.46
C LYS A 51 -14.21 -13.52 -2.91
N ARG A 52 -13.60 -12.44 -3.39
CA ARG A 52 -13.73 -11.94 -4.76
C ARG A 52 -12.84 -12.66 -5.78
N GLY A 53 -12.07 -13.67 -5.36
CA GLY A 53 -11.13 -14.39 -6.22
C GLY A 53 -9.97 -13.53 -6.73
N LYS A 54 -9.68 -12.40 -6.08
CA LYS A 54 -8.62 -11.46 -6.48
C LYS A 54 -7.24 -11.85 -5.96
N ILE A 55 -7.18 -12.74 -4.98
CA ILE A 55 -5.95 -13.32 -4.45
C ILE A 55 -6.17 -14.81 -4.19
N LYS A 56 -5.12 -15.61 -4.41
CA LYS A 56 -5.05 -17.01 -3.99
C LYS A 56 -3.91 -17.12 -2.97
N LEU A 57 -4.30 -17.38 -1.72
CA LEU A 57 -3.41 -17.59 -0.58
C LEU A 57 -3.47 -19.06 -0.19
#